data_AF-A0A4Y2K4N3-F1
#
_entry.id   AF-A0A4Y2K4N3-F1
#
_cell.length_a   1.000
_cell.length_b   1.000
_cell.length_c   1.000
_cell.angle_alpha   90.00
_cell.angle_beta   90.00
_cell.angle_gamma   90.00
#
_symmetry.space_group_name_H-M   'P 1'
#
loop_
_entity.id
_entity.type
_entity.pdbx_description
1 polymer ?
#
loop_
_entity_poly.entity_id
_entity_poly.type
_entity_poly.pdbx_seq_one_letter_code
_entity_poly.pdbx_strand_id
1 'polypeptide(L)'
;MHEQQCLRKWRRENEKLPDEEQKDEPKRCAELSADDDVASLVELGDNAWESHLQQLVPCPLCQRTFFPDRLGVHKRSCKGPSNTRRPRSNKGA
;
A
#
# COMPACT_ATOMS: atom_id res chain seq x y z
N MET A 1 -1.86 -7.14 -13.20
CA MET A 1 -3.12 -7.83 -12.77
C MET A 1 -2.85 -8.69 -11.54
N HIS A 2 -3.04 -8.14 -10.35
CA HIS A 2 -2.82 -8.83 -9.06
C HIS A 2 -4.11 -9.52 -8.54
N GLU A 3 -5.27 -8.98 -8.90
CA GLU A 3 -6.61 -9.34 -8.39
C GLU A 3 -6.95 -10.84 -8.48
N GLN A 4 -6.74 -11.47 -9.63
CA GLN A 4 -7.03 -12.90 -9.80
C GLN A 4 -6.17 -13.79 -8.88
N GLN A 5 -4.92 -13.39 -8.60
CA GLN A 5 -4.07 -14.13 -7.67
C GLN A 5 -4.51 -13.90 -6.21
N CYS A 6 -4.99 -12.70 -5.88
CA CYS A 6 -5.59 -12.40 -4.57
C CYS A 6 -6.82 -13.26 -4.32
N LEU A 7 -7.78 -13.29 -5.25
CA LEU A 7 -9.01 -14.08 -5.12
C LEU A 7 -8.71 -15.56 -4.94
N ARG A 8 -7.76 -16.10 -5.71
CA ARG A 8 -7.32 -17.50 -5.57
C ARG A 8 -6.72 -17.80 -4.20
N LYS A 9 -5.92 -16.88 -3.64
CA LYS A 9 -5.35 -17.04 -2.30
C LYS A 9 -6.44 -16.95 -1.23
N TRP A 10 -7.33 -15.96 -1.36
CA TRP A 10 -8.43 -15.72 -0.45
C TRP A 10 -9.37 -16.93 -0.38
N ARG A 11 -9.83 -17.47 -1.52
CA ARG A 11 -10.69 -18.66 -1.55
C ARG A 11 -10.07 -19.84 -0.80
N ARG A 12 -8.78 -20.11 -1.05
CA ARG A 12 -8.04 -21.19 -0.37
C ARG A 12 -7.97 -21.02 1.14
N GLU A 13 -7.86 -19.77 1.63
CA GLU A 13 -7.85 -19.50 3.07
C GLU A 13 -9.27 -19.60 3.65
N ASN A 14 -10.28 -19.17 2.91
CA ASN A 14 -11.69 -19.22 3.30
C ASN A 14 -12.23 -20.65 3.37
N GLU A 15 -11.90 -21.51 2.41
CA GLU A 15 -12.29 -22.93 2.38
C GLU A 15 -11.73 -23.76 3.55
N LYS A 16 -10.70 -23.24 4.25
CA LYS A 16 -10.15 -23.89 5.46
C LYS A 16 -10.92 -23.55 6.73
N LEU A 17 -11.79 -22.54 6.68
CA LEU A 17 -12.63 -22.17 7.81
C LEU A 17 -13.85 -23.10 7.87
N PRO A 18 -14.41 -23.36 9.06
CA PRO A 18 -15.71 -24.00 9.21
C PRO A 18 -16.77 -23.25 8.38
N ASP A 19 -17.75 -23.96 7.82
CA ASP A 19 -18.80 -23.37 6.95
C ASP A 19 -19.45 -22.11 7.55
N GLU A 20 -19.66 -22.10 8.88
CA GLU A 20 -20.29 -20.97 9.60
C GLU A 20 -19.41 -19.71 9.66
N GLU A 21 -18.10 -19.84 9.44
CA GLU A 21 -17.11 -18.75 9.46
C GLU A 21 -16.62 -18.36 8.06
N GLN A 22 -17.06 -19.08 7.02
CA GLN A 22 -16.71 -18.76 5.64
C GLN A 22 -17.33 -17.43 5.23
N LYS A 23 -16.48 -16.53 4.74
CA LYS A 23 -16.89 -15.21 4.24
C LYS A 23 -17.30 -15.28 2.79
N ASP A 24 -18.15 -14.36 2.37
CA ASP A 24 -18.40 -14.10 0.95
C ASP A 24 -17.15 -13.57 0.24
N GLU A 25 -17.08 -13.83 -1.07
CA GLU A 25 -15.98 -13.35 -1.90
C GLU A 25 -15.84 -11.82 -1.79
N PRO A 26 -14.62 -11.30 -1.56
CA PRO A 26 -14.36 -9.88 -1.53
C PRO A 26 -14.74 -9.28 -2.89
N LYS A 27 -15.84 -8.54 -2.89
CA LYS A 27 -16.24 -7.76 -4.05
C LYS A 27 -15.32 -6.56 -4.11
N ARG A 28 -14.86 -6.20 -5.31
CA ARG A 28 -14.31 -4.87 -5.53
C ARG A 28 -15.37 -3.89 -5.02
N CYS A 29 -15.01 -2.98 -4.11
CA CYS A 29 -15.88 -1.84 -3.82
C CYS A 29 -16.23 -1.24 -5.19
N ALA A 30 -17.54 -1.16 -5.48
CA ALA A 30 -17.98 -0.68 -6.79
C ALA A 30 -17.29 0.66 -7.07
N GLU A 31 -16.92 0.88 -8.34
CA GLU A 31 -16.66 2.24 -8.78
C GLU A 31 -17.85 3.07 -8.32
N LEU A 32 -17.53 4.10 -7.53
CA LEU A 32 -18.50 4.96 -6.90
C LEU A 32 -19.55 5.35 -7.92
N SER A 33 -20.81 5.27 -7.49
CA SER A 33 -21.94 5.68 -8.30
C SER A 33 -21.76 7.15 -8.69
N ALA A 34 -22.33 7.57 -9.83
CA ALA A 34 -22.32 8.98 -10.23
C ALA A 34 -23.03 9.89 -9.21
N ASP A 35 -23.72 9.29 -8.24
CA ASP A 35 -24.48 9.91 -7.17
C ASP A 35 -23.66 10.10 -5.88
N ASP A 36 -22.44 9.53 -5.80
CA ASP A 36 -21.53 9.73 -4.68
C ASP A 36 -20.91 11.13 -4.75
N ASP A 37 -21.00 11.87 -3.64
CA ASP A 37 -20.47 13.23 -3.54
C ASP A 37 -18.96 13.23 -3.83
N VAL A 38 -18.59 13.87 -4.94
CA VAL A 38 -17.20 13.93 -5.42
C VAL A 38 -16.27 14.55 -4.39
N ALA A 39 -16.75 15.44 -3.52
CA ALA A 39 -15.93 16.00 -2.45
C ALA A 39 -15.61 14.95 -1.38
N SER A 40 -16.56 14.07 -1.04
CA SER A 40 -16.30 12.93 -0.14
C SER A 40 -15.26 11.96 -0.72
N LEU A 41 -15.27 11.73 -2.03
CA LEU A 41 -14.25 10.88 -2.69
C LEU A 41 -12.85 11.50 -2.64
N VAL A 42 -12.74 12.80 -2.92
CA VAL A 42 -11.46 13.52 -2.84
C VAL A 42 -10.92 13.46 -1.41
N GLU A 43 -11.77 13.70 -0.41
CA GLU A 43 -11.38 13.64 1.00
C GLU A 43 -10.91 12.23 1.43
N LEU A 44 -11.59 11.17 0.97
CA LEU A 44 -11.15 9.78 1.18
C LEU A 44 -9.77 9.52 0.56
N GLY A 45 -9.53 10.03 -0.65
CA GLY A 45 -8.24 9.93 -1.33
C GLY A 45 -7.12 10.66 -0.59
N ASP A 46 -7.39 11.88 -0.15
CA ASP A 46 -6.45 12.72 0.59
C ASP A 46 -6.13 12.10 1.96
N ASN A 47 -7.14 11.63 2.70
CA ASN A 47 -6.94 10.94 3.97
C ASN A 47 -6.08 9.66 3.81
N ALA A 48 -6.30 8.89 2.74
CA ALA A 48 -5.49 7.71 2.46
C ALA A 48 -4.04 8.09 2.13
N TRP A 49 -3.84 9.19 1.39
CA TRP A 49 -2.52 9.73 1.08
C TRP A 49 -1.79 10.26 2.31
N GLU A 50 -2.48 10.99 3.19
CA GLU A 50 -1.93 11.47 4.45
C GLU A 50 -1.51 10.32 5.37
N SER A 51 -2.38 9.32 5.52
CA SER A 51 -2.07 8.12 6.31
C SER A 51 -0.84 7.39 5.75
N HIS A 52 -0.73 7.29 4.43
CA HIS A 52 0.45 6.72 3.77
C HIS A 52 1.73 7.47 4.14
N LEU A 53 1.71 8.81 4.07
CA LEU A 53 2.87 9.64 4.41
C LEU A 53 3.26 9.56 5.89
N GLN A 54 2.27 9.52 6.79
CA GLN A 54 2.51 9.43 8.24
C GLN A 54 3.22 8.13 8.66
N GLN A 55 3.04 7.05 7.91
CA GLN A 55 3.68 5.76 8.18
C GLN A 55 5.16 5.71 7.75
N LEU A 56 5.64 6.71 7.00
CA LEU A 56 6.99 6.73 6.48
C LEU A 56 8.00 7.25 7.52
N VAL A 57 8.95 6.39 7.90
CA VAL A 57 10.00 6.71 8.87
C VAL A 57 11.35 6.96 8.19
N PRO A 58 12.10 8.02 8.56
CA PRO A 58 13.41 8.30 7.97
C PRO A 58 14.48 7.33 8.46
N CYS A 59 15.38 6.93 7.55
CA CYS A 59 16.56 6.15 7.89
C CYS A 59 17.60 7.04 8.61
N PRO A 60 18.13 6.64 9.78
CA PRO A 60 19.09 7.46 10.53
C PRO A 60 20.43 7.66 9.80
N LEU A 61 20.78 6.76 8.88
CA LEU A 61 22.06 6.80 8.16
C LEU A 61 22.01 7.62 6.87
N CYS A 62 20.88 7.62 6.14
CA CYS A 62 20.79 8.25 4.82
C CYS A 62 19.59 9.19 4.63
N GLN A 63 18.72 9.32 5.63
CA GLN A 63 17.55 10.21 5.66
C GLN A 63 16.47 9.92 4.59
N ARG A 64 16.56 8.81 3.86
CA ARG A 64 15.46 8.34 3.00
C ARG A 64 14.34 7.75 3.86
N THR A 65 13.10 7.98 3.48
CA THR A 65 11.92 7.48 4.20
C THR A 65 11.44 6.13 3.68
N PHE A 66 10.98 5.28 4.59
CA PHE A 66 10.53 3.91 4.29
C PHE A 66 9.41 3.50 5.24
N PHE A 67 8.62 2.49 4.87
CA PHE A 67 7.78 1.79 5.84
C PHE A 67 8.65 1.07 6.89
N PRO A 68 8.19 0.96 8.15
CA PRO A 68 8.94 0.30 9.23
C PRO A 68 9.42 -1.11 8.87
N ASP A 69 8.56 -1.89 8.21
CA ASP A 69 8.87 -3.25 7.72
C ASP A 69 10.07 -3.27 6.74
N ARG A 70 10.06 -2.37 5.75
CA ARG A 70 11.13 -2.28 4.74
C ARG A 70 12.39 -1.58 5.25
N LEU A 71 12.28 -0.73 6.27
CA LEU A 71 13.42 -0.03 6.84
C LEU A 71 14.45 -1.00 7.41
N GLY A 72 14.01 -2.10 8.04
CA GLY A 72 14.92 -3.14 8.55
C GLY A 72 15.79 -3.76 7.45
N VAL A 73 15.17 -4.08 6.30
CA VAL A 73 15.89 -4.60 5.12
C VAL A 73 16.88 -3.57 4.59
N HIS A 74 16.45 -2.32 4.45
CA HIS A 74 17.31 -1.23 3.97
C HIS A 74 18.52 -0.99 4.87
N LYS A 75 18.34 -0.97 6.21
CA LYS A 75 19.41 -0.72 7.19
C LYS A 75 20.59 -1.67 7.02
N ARG A 76 20.36 -2.94 6.67
CA ARG A 76 21.41 -3.95 6.46
C ARG A 76 22.36 -3.62 5.30
N SER A 77 21.91 -2.84 4.31
CA SER A 77 22.69 -2.48 3.12
C SER A 77 22.85 -0.97 2.96
N CYS A 78 22.46 -0.18 3.96
CA CYS A 78 22.52 1.26 3.89
C CYS A 78 23.98 1.73 3.91
N LYS A 79 24.40 2.48 2.90
CA LYS A 79 25.77 2.99 2.74
C LYS A 79 25.97 4.42 3.31
N GLY A 80 25.07 4.89 4.18
CA GLY A 80 25.10 6.26 4.68
C GLY A 80 24.53 7.29 3.70
N PRO A 81 24.77 8.61 3.92
CA PRO A 81 24.24 9.65 3.06
C PRO A 81 24.87 9.51 1.68
N SER A 82 24.08 9.09 0.68
CA SER A 82 24.53 9.07 -0.70
C SER A 82 24.73 10.53 -1.14
N ASN A 83 25.97 11.01 -1.15
CA ASN A 83 26.32 12.36 -1.63
C ASN A 83 25.93 12.57 -3.12
N THR A 84 25.57 11.49 -3.82
CA THR A 84 24.86 11.56 -5.09
C THR A 84 23.36 11.79 -4.81
N ARG A 85 22.92 13.05 -4.73
CA ARG A 85 21.55 13.40 -5.10
C ARG A 85 21.37 13.06 -6.58
N ARG A 86 21.19 11.78 -6.92
CA ARG A 86 20.77 11.41 -8.26
C ARG A 86 19.35 11.95 -8.41
N PRO A 87 19.07 12.85 -9.37
CA PRO A 87 17.74 13.41 -9.55
C PRO A 87 16.74 12.26 -9.66
N ARG A 88 15.58 12.41 -8.99
CA ARG A 88 14.46 11.48 -9.06
C ARG A 88 14.14 11.26 -10.54
N SER A 89 14.55 10.12 -11.10
CA SER A 89 14.09 9.72 -12.43
C SER A 89 12.63 9.29 -12.27
N ASN A 90 11.71 10.21 -12.50
CA ASN A 90 10.29 9.92 -12.57
C ASN A 90 10.05 9.10 -13.84
N LYS A 91 10.17 7.77 -13.78
CA LYS A 91 9.70 6.88 -14.85
C LYS A 91 8.23 6.58 -14.59
N GLY A 92 7.39 7.57 -14.91
CA GLY A 92 5.99 7.35 -15.23
C GLY A 92 5.89 7.23 -16.75
N ALA A 93 5.47 6.07 -17.22
CA ALA A 93 4.97 5.81 -18.57
C ALA A 93 3.81 4.82 -18.40
#